data_AF-A0AAE6KR99-F1
#
_entry.id   AF-A0AAE6KR99-F1
#
_cell.length_a   1.000
_cell.length_b   1.000
_cell.length_c   1.000
_cell.angle_alpha   90.00
_cell.angle_beta   90.00
_cell.angle_gamma   90.00
#
_symmetry.space_group_name_H-M   'P 1'
#
loop_
_entity.id
_entity.type
_entity.pdbx_description
1 polymer ?
#
loop_
_entity_poly.entity_id
_entity_poly.type
_entity_poly.pdbx_seq_one_letter_code
_entity_poly.pdbx_strand_id
1 'polypeptide(L)'
;MKLKTALLALAVFATACSDSEDPKPSDGGTQVDPDAGTAEPLYAAITQVAIAGGNTQSYLVTLDDIEKAQTVGIGDAIELPADAYIAAGLPGTGKFIVSSSRLPTVTPYTLNADGSLKVGDPLSFTSQGVAATGGYQSQHYFVSETKAYYFDHVNYKLVIWNPQDLSIITSKDLTSQLKNGDFTFRYSQSLAITAGDDVIIAGGWHAADVRTVPAKTALVIVDTQTDEVTVKVDNRCGWARDGVKHTDGKIYYATESLGSGAHFVSPGTTGAPCMVRFDPATGEFDAWSTTLDSFINPGTEGDIAAMLLPGAPGKGYLRVMNKAAAQSAWDAAVAAERPFNGQNAAVGAWWSLWEVTLGDAPTATPVVRDDLVPTNGRTIPQNPGELLVLPEFINDNAQTRFRLMSPETGLGDAKTVVEGQVRGLLRIR
;
A
#
# COMPACT_ATOMS: atom_id res chain seq x y z
N MET A 1 11.86 -58.39 22.68
CA MET A 1 10.43 -58.07 22.53
C MET A 1 10.27 -57.48 21.13
N LYS A 2 9.46 -58.12 20.27
CA LYS A 2 9.30 -57.76 18.85
C LYS A 2 8.31 -56.59 18.70
N LEU A 3 8.56 -55.67 17.77
CA LEU A 3 7.61 -54.95 16.91
C LEU A 3 8.42 -53.88 16.13
N LYS A 4 8.14 -53.43 14.90
CA LYS A 4 7.53 -54.01 13.69
C LYS A 4 7.93 -53.02 12.56
N THR A 5 8.51 -53.58 11.51
CA THR A 5 8.61 -53.16 10.10
C THR A 5 7.64 -52.07 9.61
N ALA A 6 8.13 -51.13 8.78
CA ALA A 6 7.62 -50.88 7.42
C ALA A 6 8.53 -49.91 6.65
N LEU A 7 9.27 -50.46 5.68
CA LEU A 7 10.01 -49.77 4.62
C LEU A 7 9.13 -49.85 3.37
N LEU A 8 8.77 -48.73 2.73
CA LEU A 8 8.12 -48.74 1.42
C LEU A 8 8.92 -47.89 0.44
N ALA A 9 9.56 -48.57 -0.50
CA ALA A 9 10.29 -48.00 -1.62
C ALA A 9 9.30 -47.63 -2.74
N LEU A 10 9.47 -46.44 -3.33
CA LEU A 10 8.78 -46.05 -4.57
C LEU A 10 9.82 -45.99 -5.69
N ALA A 11 9.67 -46.90 -6.65
CA ALA A 11 10.55 -47.05 -7.81
C ALA A 11 10.15 -46.05 -8.90
N VAL A 12 11.15 -45.36 -9.44
CA VAL A 12 11.05 -44.48 -10.62
C VAL A 12 11.19 -45.36 -11.86
N PHE A 13 10.15 -45.39 -12.71
CA PHE A 13 10.26 -45.91 -14.07
C PHE A 13 10.37 -44.74 -15.04
N ALA A 14 11.54 -44.64 -15.67
CA ALA A 14 11.78 -43.84 -16.87
C ALA A 14 11.72 -44.77 -18.08
N THR A 15 10.80 -44.51 -19.01
CA THR A 15 10.81 -45.07 -20.36
C THR A 15 10.37 -43.98 -21.33
N ALA A 16 11.30 -43.51 -22.14
CA ALA A 16 11.06 -42.68 -23.32
C ALA A 16 11.83 -43.29 -24.50
N CYS A 17 11.10 -43.74 -25.52
CA CYS A 17 11.48 -43.87 -26.94
C CYS A 17 10.37 -44.61 -27.69
N SER A 18 9.64 -43.95 -28.60
CA SER A 18 9.86 -44.06 -30.06
C SER A 18 8.65 -43.59 -30.86
N ASP A 19 8.95 -42.96 -32.00
CA ASP A 19 8.06 -42.51 -33.08
C ASP A 19 7.00 -43.51 -33.54
N SER A 20 5.85 -42.97 -33.98
CA SER A 20 4.98 -43.55 -35.02
C SER A 20 4.05 -42.46 -35.59
N GLU A 21 4.27 -42.08 -36.85
CA GLU A 21 3.30 -41.39 -37.74
C GLU A 21 2.13 -42.35 -38.05
N ASP A 22 0.85 -41.97 -37.95
CA ASP A 22 -0.05 -41.42 -39.01
C ASP A 22 -1.52 -41.56 -38.48
N PRO A 23 -2.59 -41.04 -39.12
CA PRO A 23 -2.87 -39.72 -39.71
C PRO A 23 -4.17 -39.07 -39.14
N LYS A 24 -4.38 -37.77 -39.42
CA LYS A 24 -5.56 -36.96 -39.04
C LYS A 24 -6.92 -37.53 -39.52
N PRO A 25 -8.00 -37.21 -38.78
CA PRO A 25 -9.13 -36.52 -39.40
C PRO A 25 -9.29 -35.09 -38.87
N SER A 26 -9.53 -34.17 -39.79
CA SER A 26 -9.91 -32.79 -39.54
C SER A 26 -11.29 -32.72 -38.90
N ASP A 27 -11.43 -31.97 -37.82
CA ASP A 27 -12.68 -31.28 -37.53
C ASP A 27 -12.40 -29.87 -37.00
N GLY A 28 -13.11 -28.92 -37.62
CA GLY A 28 -12.97 -27.50 -37.41
C GLY A 28 -13.40 -27.10 -36.00
N GLY A 29 -12.57 -26.27 -35.40
CA GLY A 29 -12.79 -25.69 -34.09
C GLY A 29 -11.48 -25.06 -33.66
N THR A 30 -11.15 -23.88 -34.20
CA THR A 30 -10.22 -22.97 -33.53
C THR A 30 -10.87 -22.58 -32.22
N GLN A 31 -10.74 -23.45 -31.22
CA GLN A 31 -10.83 -23.09 -29.83
C GLN A 31 -9.60 -22.21 -29.62
N VAL A 32 -9.83 -20.90 -29.62
CA VAL A 32 -8.81 -19.91 -29.28
C VAL A 32 -8.45 -20.21 -27.83
N ASP A 33 -7.31 -20.86 -27.65
CA ASP A 33 -6.60 -20.90 -26.39
C ASP A 33 -6.19 -19.44 -26.06
N PRO A 34 -6.69 -18.81 -24.98
CA PRO A 34 -6.35 -17.44 -24.67
C PRO A 34 -4.87 -17.25 -24.30
N ASP A 35 -4.12 -18.33 -24.05
CA ASP A 35 -2.81 -18.26 -23.39
C ASP A 35 -1.61 -18.72 -24.22
N ALA A 36 -1.77 -18.83 -25.54
CA ALA A 36 -0.65 -19.12 -26.44
C ALA A 36 -0.12 -17.85 -27.14
N GLY A 37 0.54 -16.95 -26.40
CA GLY A 37 1.40 -15.93 -27.00
C GLY A 37 1.77 -14.73 -26.12
N THR A 38 2.98 -14.73 -25.56
CA THR A 38 3.89 -13.55 -25.44
C THR A 38 3.28 -12.15 -25.35
N ALA A 39 2.33 -11.88 -24.45
CA ALA A 39 1.78 -10.54 -24.29
C ALA A 39 2.76 -9.67 -23.51
N GLU A 40 3.32 -8.64 -24.16
CA GLU A 40 4.10 -7.62 -23.46
C GLU A 40 3.27 -7.02 -22.31
N PRO A 41 3.88 -6.78 -21.14
CA PRO A 41 3.15 -6.31 -19.98
C PRO A 41 2.47 -4.97 -20.29
N LEU A 42 1.36 -4.70 -19.61
CA LEU A 42 0.70 -3.39 -19.67
C LEU A 42 0.26 -3.03 -18.26
N TYR A 43 0.52 -1.80 -17.85
CA TYR A 43 0.15 -1.29 -16.54
C TYR A 43 -0.83 -0.15 -16.68
N ALA A 44 -1.79 -0.07 -15.77
CA ALA A 44 -2.62 1.11 -15.55
C ALA A 44 -2.07 1.87 -14.34
N ALA A 45 -1.88 3.17 -14.47
CA ALA A 45 -1.57 4.04 -13.35
C ALA A 45 -2.55 5.20 -13.26
N ILE A 46 -2.96 5.55 -12.04
CA ILE A 46 -3.68 6.80 -11.78
C ILE A 46 -2.71 7.80 -11.18
N THR A 47 -2.53 8.91 -11.90
CA THR A 47 -1.70 10.03 -11.49
C THR A 47 -2.53 11.27 -11.20
N GLN A 48 -2.13 12.06 -10.20
CA GLN A 48 -2.77 13.31 -9.81
C GLN A 48 -1.86 14.48 -10.11
N VAL A 49 -2.34 15.41 -10.94
CA VAL A 49 -1.59 16.61 -11.34
C VAL A 49 -2.21 17.83 -10.67
N ALA A 50 -1.35 18.69 -10.11
CA ALA A 50 -1.80 19.94 -9.51
C ALA A 50 -2.33 20.89 -10.59
N ILE A 51 -3.50 21.47 -10.34
CA ILE A 51 -4.13 22.48 -11.20
C ILE A 51 -4.32 23.79 -10.42
N ALA A 52 -4.69 24.85 -11.13
CA ALA A 52 -4.90 26.17 -10.55
C ALA A 52 -5.87 26.12 -9.35
N GLY A 53 -5.58 26.93 -8.33
CA GLY A 53 -6.40 27.00 -7.10
C GLY A 53 -6.08 25.93 -6.05
N GLY A 54 -4.98 25.19 -6.19
CA GLY A 54 -4.54 24.20 -5.21
C GLY A 54 -5.33 22.89 -5.25
N ASN A 55 -6.05 22.64 -6.34
CA ASN A 55 -6.74 21.38 -6.59
C ASN A 55 -5.84 20.40 -7.36
N THR A 56 -6.28 19.16 -7.45
CA THR A 56 -5.67 18.11 -8.28
C THR A 56 -6.68 17.59 -9.30
N GLN A 57 -6.17 17.22 -10.47
CA GLN A 57 -6.91 16.51 -11.51
C GLN A 57 -6.29 15.11 -11.68
N SER A 58 -7.13 14.08 -11.70
CA SER A 58 -6.67 12.71 -11.89
C SER A 58 -6.69 12.30 -13.35
N TYR A 59 -5.69 11.53 -13.73
CA TYR A 59 -5.50 10.99 -15.06
C TYR A 59 -5.17 9.50 -14.96
N LEU A 60 -5.79 8.70 -15.81
CA LEU A 60 -5.47 7.29 -16.00
C LEU A 60 -4.57 7.17 -17.22
N VAL A 61 -3.35 6.69 -16.99
CA VAL A 61 -2.32 6.46 -18.01
C VAL A 61 -2.01 4.97 -18.12
N THR A 62 -1.57 4.54 -19.29
CA THR A 62 -1.04 3.20 -19.51
C THR A 62 0.49 3.22 -19.66
N LEU A 63 1.17 2.18 -19.20
CA LEU A 63 2.61 2.00 -19.35
C LEU A 63 2.90 0.60 -19.89
N ASP A 64 3.75 0.49 -20.91
CA ASP A 64 4.11 -0.80 -21.52
C ASP A 64 5.11 -1.59 -20.67
N ASP A 65 5.82 -0.92 -19.77
CA ASP A 65 6.83 -1.51 -18.91
C ASP A 65 7.04 -0.59 -17.71
N ILE A 66 7.40 -1.12 -16.54
CA ILE A 66 7.84 -0.29 -15.40
C ILE A 66 9.32 -0.48 -15.08
N GLU A 67 9.95 -1.48 -15.69
CA GLU A 67 11.34 -1.88 -15.52
C GLU A 67 12.28 -1.30 -16.58
N LYS A 68 11.76 -0.56 -17.56
CA LYS A 68 12.56 0.21 -18.52
C LYS A 68 12.59 1.68 -18.13
N ALA A 69 13.73 2.31 -18.39
CA ALA A 69 13.85 3.75 -18.22
C ALA A 69 12.95 4.47 -19.23
N GLN A 70 11.96 5.22 -18.74
CA GLN A 70 11.01 5.96 -19.57
C GLN A 70 10.39 7.12 -18.81
N THR A 71 9.82 8.07 -19.55
CA THR A 71 9.02 9.17 -19.01
C THR A 71 7.64 9.16 -19.66
N VAL A 72 6.60 9.09 -18.83
CA VAL A 72 5.21 9.04 -19.26
C VAL A 72 4.52 10.35 -18.86
N GLY A 73 4.00 11.08 -19.85
CA GLY A 73 3.18 12.28 -19.65
C GLY A 73 1.69 11.96 -19.65
N ILE A 74 0.86 12.98 -19.42
CA ILE A 74 -0.61 12.83 -19.39
C ILE A 74 -1.32 13.18 -20.72
N GLY A 75 -0.58 13.41 -21.81
CA GLY A 75 -1.13 13.90 -23.08
C GLY A 75 -2.20 13.00 -23.71
N ASP A 76 -2.04 11.68 -23.60
CA ASP A 76 -2.97 10.67 -24.12
C ASP A 76 -3.79 10.00 -22.99
N ALA A 77 -3.83 10.62 -21.80
CA ALA A 77 -4.48 10.04 -20.63
C ALA A 77 -6.00 10.19 -20.65
N ILE A 78 -6.69 9.29 -19.95
CA ILE A 78 -8.12 9.44 -19.66
C ILE A 78 -8.28 10.32 -18.43
N GLU A 79 -8.96 11.46 -18.58
CA GLU A 79 -9.30 12.32 -17.45
C GLU A 79 -10.36 11.65 -16.56
N LEU A 80 -10.11 11.60 -15.25
CA LEU A 80 -10.97 10.98 -14.26
C LEU A 80 -11.66 12.03 -13.37
N PRO A 81 -12.90 11.78 -12.89
CA PRO A 81 -13.56 12.73 -12.00
C PRO A 81 -12.88 12.76 -10.62
N ALA A 82 -12.51 13.97 -10.17
CA ALA A 82 -11.93 14.24 -8.86
C ALA A 82 -10.62 13.49 -8.57
N ASP A 83 -10.23 13.35 -7.29
CA ASP A 83 -9.09 12.51 -6.93
C ASP A 83 -9.51 11.05 -7.03
N ALA A 84 -8.89 10.33 -7.96
CA ALA A 84 -9.18 8.94 -8.24
C ALA A 84 -8.02 8.03 -7.80
N TYR A 85 -8.34 6.76 -7.60
CA TYR A 85 -7.42 5.73 -7.14
C TYR A 85 -7.78 4.39 -7.77
N ILE A 86 -6.79 3.53 -7.97
CA ILE A 86 -7.08 2.13 -8.29
C ILE A 86 -7.51 1.47 -6.99
N ALA A 87 -8.77 1.08 -6.92
CA ALA A 87 -9.36 0.43 -5.76
C ALA A 87 -9.02 -1.06 -5.75
N ALA A 88 -9.36 -1.76 -6.82
CA ALA A 88 -9.22 -3.21 -6.89
C ALA A 88 -8.93 -3.66 -8.32
N GLY A 89 -8.40 -4.86 -8.45
CA GLY A 89 -8.19 -5.53 -9.72
C GLY A 89 -7.30 -6.75 -9.52
N LEU A 90 -7.48 -7.77 -10.34
CA LEU A 90 -6.58 -8.91 -10.38
C LEU A 90 -5.50 -8.63 -11.44
N PRO A 91 -4.20 -8.61 -11.06
CA PRO A 91 -3.13 -8.39 -12.01
C PRO A 91 -3.22 -9.28 -13.25
N GLY A 92 -3.02 -8.70 -14.44
CA GLY A 92 -2.99 -9.43 -15.71
C GLY A 92 -4.35 -9.78 -16.32
N THR A 93 -5.47 -9.47 -15.66
CA THR A 93 -6.82 -9.85 -16.16
C THR A 93 -7.46 -8.86 -17.13
N GLY A 94 -6.83 -7.72 -17.36
CA GLY A 94 -7.42 -6.62 -18.11
C GLY A 94 -8.57 -5.91 -17.39
N LYS A 95 -8.92 -6.27 -16.15
CA LYS A 95 -10.05 -5.69 -15.40
C LYS A 95 -9.58 -5.04 -14.11
N PHE A 96 -10.03 -3.80 -13.90
CA PHE A 96 -9.74 -3.07 -12.67
C PHE A 96 -10.85 -2.07 -12.33
N ILE A 97 -10.82 -1.58 -11.11
CA ILE A 97 -11.86 -0.78 -10.50
C ILE A 97 -11.25 0.53 -10.01
N VAL A 98 -11.87 1.64 -10.37
CA VAL A 98 -11.44 3.00 -9.99
C VAL A 98 -12.40 3.56 -8.94
N SER A 99 -11.87 4.06 -7.84
CA SER A 99 -12.63 4.79 -6.80
C SER A 99 -12.43 6.30 -6.92
N SER A 100 -13.25 7.07 -6.19
CA SER A 100 -13.22 8.55 -6.24
C SER A 100 -13.35 9.17 -4.84
N SER A 101 -12.54 10.19 -4.56
CA SER A 101 -12.59 10.97 -3.30
C SER A 101 -13.85 11.82 -3.15
N ARG A 102 -14.68 11.94 -4.19
CA ARG A 102 -15.87 12.81 -4.20
C ARG A 102 -17.16 12.12 -4.60
N LEU A 103 -17.09 10.87 -5.07
CA LEU A 103 -18.26 10.12 -5.50
C LEU A 103 -18.42 8.84 -4.69
N PRO A 104 -19.64 8.45 -4.29
CA PRO A 104 -19.90 7.24 -3.55
C PRO A 104 -19.95 6.02 -4.47
N THR A 105 -19.11 5.97 -5.50
CA THR A 105 -19.15 4.94 -6.53
C THR A 105 -17.78 4.37 -6.80
N VAL A 106 -17.74 3.11 -7.24
CA VAL A 106 -16.56 2.54 -7.90
C VAL A 106 -16.91 2.24 -9.36
N THR A 107 -15.96 2.45 -10.25
CA THR A 107 -16.19 2.36 -11.71
C THR A 107 -15.27 1.31 -12.32
N PRO A 108 -15.81 0.29 -13.00
CA PRO A 108 -15.00 -0.73 -13.65
C PRO A 108 -14.40 -0.24 -14.98
N TYR A 109 -13.20 -0.72 -15.27
CA TYR A 109 -12.50 -0.55 -16.53
C TYR A 109 -12.07 -1.92 -17.07
N THR A 110 -12.21 -2.11 -18.37
CA THR A 110 -11.81 -3.33 -19.09
C THR A 110 -10.88 -2.99 -20.24
N LEU A 111 -9.75 -3.70 -20.34
CA LEU A 111 -8.81 -3.63 -21.45
C LEU A 111 -9.39 -4.41 -22.63
N ASN A 112 -9.58 -3.73 -23.76
CA ASN A 112 -9.98 -4.33 -25.02
C ASN A 112 -8.75 -4.95 -25.74
N ALA A 113 -9.01 -5.82 -26.71
CA ALA A 113 -7.96 -6.47 -27.51
C ALA A 113 -7.09 -5.48 -28.31
N ASP A 114 -7.61 -4.28 -28.61
CA ASP A 114 -6.88 -3.20 -29.29
C ASP A 114 -6.03 -2.33 -28.35
N GLY A 115 -5.98 -2.67 -27.05
CA GLY A 115 -5.26 -1.91 -26.03
C GLY A 115 -6.05 -0.74 -25.42
N SER A 116 -7.24 -0.43 -25.92
CA SER A 116 -8.07 0.64 -25.36
C SER A 116 -8.76 0.23 -24.06
N LEU A 117 -9.02 1.20 -23.19
CA LEU A 117 -9.76 0.98 -21.95
C LEU A 117 -11.23 1.35 -22.13
N LYS A 118 -12.12 0.40 -21.84
CA LYS A 118 -13.57 0.59 -21.82
C LYS A 118 -14.05 0.81 -20.38
N VAL A 119 -14.72 1.93 -20.14
CA VAL A 119 -15.44 2.19 -18.90
C VAL A 119 -16.75 1.39 -18.87
N GLY A 120 -17.09 0.82 -17.72
CA GLY A 120 -18.38 0.18 -17.47
C GLY A 120 -19.25 0.98 -16.50
N ASP A 121 -20.44 0.45 -16.20
CA ASP A 121 -21.38 1.10 -15.30
C ASP A 121 -20.89 1.08 -13.84
N PRO A 122 -21.02 2.19 -13.10
CA PRO A 122 -20.52 2.28 -11.73
C PRO A 122 -21.43 1.55 -10.71
N LEU A 123 -20.81 0.95 -9.69
CA LEU A 123 -21.49 0.49 -8.49
C LEU A 123 -21.59 1.62 -7.46
N SER A 124 -22.79 1.92 -6.97
CA SER A 124 -23.03 2.91 -5.91
C SER A 124 -23.02 2.30 -4.51
N PHE A 125 -22.29 2.94 -3.61
CA PHE A 125 -22.20 2.65 -2.17
C PHE A 125 -23.12 3.56 -1.34
N THR A 126 -23.98 4.36 -1.99
CA THR A 126 -24.88 5.30 -1.30
C THR A 126 -25.82 4.59 -0.31
N SER A 127 -26.23 3.35 -0.62
CA SER A 127 -27.06 2.52 0.28
C SER A 127 -26.35 2.20 1.61
N GLN A 128 -25.02 2.31 1.64
CA GLN A 128 -24.20 2.12 2.84
C GLN A 128 -23.89 3.44 3.56
N GLY A 129 -24.48 4.56 3.16
CA GLY A 129 -24.18 5.89 3.72
C GLY A 129 -22.78 6.40 3.38
N VAL A 130 -22.12 5.78 2.41
CA VAL A 130 -20.80 6.21 1.91
C VAL A 130 -21.00 7.45 1.04
N ALA A 131 -20.23 8.50 1.29
CA ALA A 131 -20.23 9.72 0.47
C ALA A 131 -19.11 9.72 -0.60
N ALA A 132 -18.02 9.00 -0.33
CA ALA A 132 -16.89 8.84 -1.23
C ALA A 132 -16.27 7.45 -1.03
N THR A 133 -15.87 6.80 -2.12
CA THR A 133 -15.14 5.51 -2.10
C THR A 133 -13.63 5.70 -2.17
N GLY A 134 -13.18 6.95 -2.26
CA GLY A 134 -11.78 7.31 -2.32
C GLY A 134 -11.04 6.96 -1.03
N GLY A 135 -9.73 6.91 -1.17
CA GLY A 135 -8.86 6.29 -0.19
C GLY A 135 -7.68 5.66 -0.90
N TYR A 136 -6.72 5.15 -0.13
CA TYR A 136 -5.57 4.47 -0.70
C TYR A 136 -5.99 3.09 -1.24
N GLN A 137 -5.24 2.54 -2.19
CA GLN A 137 -5.47 1.17 -2.71
C GLN A 137 -5.60 0.16 -1.56
N SER A 138 -4.83 0.33 -0.48
CA SER A 138 -4.88 -0.48 0.73
C SER A 138 -6.26 -0.55 1.42
N GLN A 139 -7.13 0.46 1.23
CA GLN A 139 -8.49 0.48 1.78
C GLN A 139 -9.47 -0.37 0.97
N HIS A 140 -9.03 -0.90 -0.16
CA HIS A 140 -9.78 -1.80 -1.01
C HIS A 140 -8.97 -3.10 -1.13
N TYR A 141 -9.48 -4.18 -0.54
CA TYR A 141 -8.79 -5.47 -0.60
C TYR A 141 -9.56 -6.43 -1.50
N PHE A 142 -8.93 -6.87 -2.58
CA PHE A 142 -9.50 -7.83 -3.51
C PHE A 142 -9.25 -9.25 -3.01
N VAL A 143 -10.33 -9.99 -2.70
CA VAL A 143 -10.22 -11.38 -2.22
C VAL A 143 -10.34 -12.34 -3.41
N SER A 144 -11.34 -12.12 -4.27
CA SER A 144 -11.60 -12.90 -5.48
C SER A 144 -12.47 -12.09 -6.45
N GLU A 145 -12.75 -12.63 -7.64
CA GLU A 145 -13.66 -11.99 -8.60
C GLU A 145 -15.06 -11.71 -8.01
N THR A 146 -15.49 -12.51 -7.03
CA THR A 146 -16.81 -12.41 -6.41
C THR A 146 -16.81 -11.76 -5.03
N LYS A 147 -15.63 -11.37 -4.51
CA LYS A 147 -15.53 -10.76 -3.18
C LYS A 147 -14.39 -9.76 -3.06
N ALA A 148 -14.70 -8.58 -2.55
CA ALA A 148 -13.75 -7.58 -2.13
C ALA A 148 -14.25 -6.83 -0.89
N TYR A 149 -13.30 -6.20 -0.20
CA TYR A 149 -13.52 -5.40 0.99
C TYR A 149 -13.24 -3.94 0.71
N TYR A 150 -14.09 -3.06 1.22
CA TYR A 150 -13.84 -1.62 1.31
C TYR A 150 -13.87 -1.18 2.78
N PHE A 151 -12.75 -0.65 3.25
CA PHE A 151 -12.54 -0.15 4.60
C PHE A 151 -12.88 1.35 4.67
N ASP A 152 -14.13 1.64 5.00
CA ASP A 152 -14.66 2.99 5.15
C ASP A 152 -14.33 3.56 6.53
N HIS A 153 -13.27 4.36 6.57
CA HIS A 153 -12.84 5.06 7.78
C HIS A 153 -13.76 6.20 8.22
N VAL A 154 -14.60 6.74 7.32
CA VAL A 154 -15.48 7.88 7.64
C VAL A 154 -16.67 7.39 8.45
N ASN A 155 -17.28 6.28 8.02
CA ASN A 155 -18.41 5.68 8.70
C ASN A 155 -18.04 4.46 9.56
N TYR A 156 -16.76 4.21 9.79
CA TYR A 156 -16.23 3.10 10.59
C TYR A 156 -16.82 1.74 10.22
N LYS A 157 -16.75 1.36 8.94
CA LYS A 157 -17.34 0.09 8.48
C LYS A 157 -16.45 -0.65 7.49
N LEU A 158 -16.63 -1.97 7.49
CA LEU A 158 -16.17 -2.86 6.44
C LEU A 158 -17.35 -3.11 5.50
N VAL A 159 -17.27 -2.68 4.24
CA VAL A 159 -18.24 -3.02 3.20
C VAL A 159 -17.70 -4.21 2.40
N ILE A 160 -18.52 -5.26 2.28
CA ILE A 160 -18.22 -6.46 1.50
C ILE A 160 -19.04 -6.40 0.23
N TRP A 161 -18.40 -6.55 -0.93
CA TRP A 161 -19.03 -6.36 -2.22
C TRP A 161 -18.47 -7.35 -3.25
N ASN A 162 -19.22 -7.56 -4.33
CA ASN A 162 -18.89 -8.48 -5.42
C ASN A 162 -18.40 -7.67 -6.64
N PRO A 163 -17.10 -7.76 -7.00
CA PRO A 163 -16.54 -7.06 -8.15
C PRO A 163 -17.10 -7.50 -9.50
N GLN A 164 -17.39 -8.79 -9.68
CA GLN A 164 -17.92 -9.35 -10.92
C GLN A 164 -19.36 -8.89 -11.17
N ASP A 165 -20.21 -8.94 -10.14
CA ASP A 165 -21.63 -8.59 -10.26
C ASP A 165 -21.89 -7.09 -10.03
N LEU A 166 -20.86 -6.34 -9.62
CA LEU A 166 -20.96 -4.94 -9.23
C LEU A 166 -22.11 -4.71 -8.24
N SER A 167 -22.11 -5.47 -7.14
CA SER A 167 -23.16 -5.43 -6.12
C SER A 167 -22.59 -5.43 -4.70
N ILE A 168 -23.34 -4.86 -3.76
CA ILE A 168 -22.99 -4.91 -2.33
C ILE A 168 -23.51 -6.24 -1.74
N ILE A 169 -22.64 -6.99 -1.05
CA ILE A 169 -22.99 -8.23 -0.38
C ILE A 169 -23.54 -7.92 1.01
N THR A 170 -22.76 -7.22 1.83
CA THR A 170 -23.12 -6.85 3.21
C THR A 170 -22.17 -5.77 3.76
N SER A 171 -22.37 -5.33 5.00
CA SER A 171 -21.40 -4.50 5.72
C SER A 171 -21.35 -4.84 7.21
N LYS A 172 -20.25 -4.48 7.86
CA LYS A 172 -20.02 -4.64 9.30
C LYS A 172 -19.69 -3.30 9.92
N ASP A 173 -20.45 -2.91 10.94
CA ASP A 173 -20.23 -1.69 11.71
C ASP A 173 -19.12 -1.90 12.75
N LEU A 174 -18.11 -1.04 12.72
CA LEU A 174 -16.94 -1.02 13.59
C LEU A 174 -16.90 0.25 14.46
N THR A 175 -17.99 1.03 14.49
CA THR A 175 -18.06 2.31 15.21
C THR A 175 -17.71 2.16 16.68
N SER A 176 -18.22 1.14 17.38
CA SER A 176 -17.97 0.93 18.81
C SER A 176 -16.50 0.62 19.13
N GLN A 177 -15.76 0.05 18.17
CA GLN A 177 -14.37 -0.33 18.30
C GLN A 177 -13.42 0.79 17.88
N LEU A 178 -13.80 1.58 16.86
CA LEU A 178 -12.90 2.53 16.20
C LEU A 178 -13.17 4.00 16.52
N LYS A 179 -14.41 4.38 16.86
CA LYS A 179 -14.70 5.78 17.21
C LYS A 179 -14.03 6.13 18.54
N ASN A 180 -13.30 7.24 18.57
CA ASN A 180 -12.51 7.65 19.74
C ASN A 180 -12.65 9.15 20.01
N GLY A 181 -13.72 9.55 20.70
CA GLY A 181 -14.03 10.96 20.95
C GLY A 181 -14.06 11.76 19.66
N ASP A 182 -13.37 12.90 19.65
CA ASP A 182 -13.25 13.81 18.51
C ASP A 182 -12.06 13.47 17.59
N PHE A 183 -11.33 12.40 17.87
CA PHE A 183 -10.22 11.98 17.01
C PHE A 183 -10.73 11.35 15.71
N THR A 184 -10.10 11.73 14.60
CA THR A 184 -10.34 11.12 13.30
C THR A 184 -9.50 9.85 13.15
N PHE A 185 -10.14 8.74 12.82
CA PHE A 185 -9.46 7.49 12.47
C PHE A 185 -9.08 7.47 10.98
N ARG A 186 -7.90 6.92 10.66
CA ARG A 186 -7.49 6.65 9.28
C ARG A 186 -6.78 5.29 9.20
N TYR A 187 -7.16 4.50 8.21
CA TYR A 187 -6.41 3.30 7.82
C TYR A 187 -5.05 3.66 7.21
N SER A 188 -4.15 2.67 7.21
CA SER A 188 -2.83 2.75 6.59
C SER A 188 -2.92 2.99 5.09
N GLN A 189 -1.91 3.68 4.56
CA GLN A 189 -1.68 3.83 3.11
C GLN A 189 -0.82 2.70 2.57
N SER A 190 -0.13 1.99 3.47
CA SER A 190 0.63 0.79 3.18
C SER A 190 -0.32 -0.37 2.87
N LEU A 191 0.16 -1.31 2.06
CA LEU A 191 -0.61 -2.49 1.65
C LEU A 191 -1.13 -3.27 2.87
N ALA A 192 -2.32 -3.85 2.74
CA ALA A 192 -2.82 -4.80 3.73
C ALA A 192 -1.89 -6.01 3.82
N ILE A 193 -1.72 -6.55 5.02
CA ILE A 193 -0.82 -7.68 5.27
C ILE A 193 -1.64 -8.95 5.39
N THR A 194 -1.18 -10.01 4.73
CA THR A 194 -1.79 -11.34 4.79
C THR A 194 -1.07 -12.25 5.77
N ALA A 195 -1.86 -12.96 6.58
CA ALA A 195 -1.37 -13.97 7.52
C ALA A 195 -2.31 -15.18 7.54
N GLY A 196 -2.03 -16.17 6.69
CA GLY A 196 -2.99 -17.26 6.45
C GLY A 196 -4.21 -16.72 5.71
N ASP A 197 -5.40 -17.00 6.25
CA ASP A 197 -6.68 -16.49 5.73
C ASP A 197 -7.00 -15.06 6.20
N ASP A 198 -6.18 -14.48 7.09
CA ASP A 198 -6.41 -13.14 7.61
C ASP A 198 -5.85 -12.05 6.69
N VAL A 199 -6.64 -10.99 6.55
CA VAL A 199 -6.22 -9.69 6.00
C VAL A 199 -6.18 -8.68 7.14
N ILE A 200 -5.02 -8.06 7.33
CA ILE A 200 -4.76 -7.13 8.42
C ILE A 200 -4.50 -5.74 7.86
N ILE A 201 -5.33 -4.78 8.23
CA ILE A 201 -5.13 -3.37 7.94
C ILE A 201 -4.98 -2.57 9.23
N ALA A 202 -3.86 -1.86 9.36
CA ALA A 202 -3.63 -1.01 10.51
C ALA A 202 -4.29 0.36 10.32
N GLY A 203 -4.48 1.07 11.43
CA GLY A 203 -4.94 2.45 11.43
C GLY A 203 -4.59 3.17 12.72
N GLY A 204 -4.76 4.49 12.71
CA GLY A 204 -4.45 5.35 13.84
C GLY A 204 -5.44 6.50 13.96
N TRP A 205 -5.29 7.26 15.04
CA TRP A 205 -6.12 8.43 15.35
C TRP A 205 -5.30 9.71 15.35
N HIS A 206 -5.91 10.81 14.92
CA HIS A 206 -5.32 12.15 15.02
C HIS A 206 -6.41 13.20 15.25
N ALA A 207 -6.06 14.29 15.92
CA ALA A 207 -6.95 15.43 16.08
C ALA A 207 -7.10 16.18 14.75
N ALA A 208 -8.15 16.98 14.62
CA ALA A 208 -8.44 17.72 13.38
C ALA A 208 -7.31 18.67 12.96
N ASP A 209 -6.53 19.19 13.91
CA ASP A 209 -5.39 20.07 13.66
C ASP A 209 -4.14 19.34 13.14
N VAL A 210 -4.13 17.99 13.20
CA VAL A 210 -3.01 17.12 12.84
C VAL A 210 -1.73 17.46 13.62
N ARG A 211 -1.88 17.99 14.84
CA ARG A 211 -0.78 18.26 15.79
C ARG A 211 -0.80 17.30 16.97
N THR A 212 -1.97 16.74 17.26
CA THR A 212 -2.16 15.77 18.34
C THR A 212 -2.44 14.39 17.79
N VAL A 213 -1.58 13.44 18.14
CA VAL A 213 -1.72 12.02 17.85
C VAL A 213 -1.65 11.26 19.18
N PRO A 214 -2.76 10.62 19.62
CA PRO A 214 -2.73 9.79 20.82
C PRO A 214 -1.81 8.60 20.61
N ALA A 215 -1.19 8.10 21.69
CA ALA A 215 -0.45 6.85 21.72
C ALA A 215 -1.41 5.66 21.56
N LYS A 216 -2.01 5.53 20.39
CA LYS A 216 -3.05 4.55 20.09
C LYS A 216 -2.99 4.12 18.62
N THR A 217 -3.03 2.82 18.40
CA THR A 217 -3.03 2.17 17.08
C THR A 217 -4.06 1.04 17.07
N ALA A 218 -4.71 0.81 15.92
CA ALA A 218 -5.61 -0.31 15.71
C ALA A 218 -5.11 -1.22 14.59
N LEU A 219 -5.39 -2.51 14.71
CA LEU A 219 -5.43 -3.47 13.61
C LEU A 219 -6.87 -3.91 13.42
N VAL A 220 -7.37 -3.81 12.19
CA VAL A 220 -8.62 -4.46 11.77
C VAL A 220 -8.22 -5.71 11.00
N ILE A 221 -8.62 -6.86 11.54
CA ILE A 221 -8.27 -8.20 11.06
C ILE A 221 -9.55 -8.81 10.52
N VAL A 222 -9.52 -9.27 9.27
CA VAL A 222 -10.66 -9.91 8.61
C VAL A 222 -10.27 -11.32 8.18
N ASP A 223 -10.97 -12.32 8.70
CA ASP A 223 -10.88 -13.70 8.20
C ASP A 223 -11.57 -13.75 6.84
N THR A 224 -10.82 -14.06 5.78
CA THR A 224 -11.34 -14.06 4.42
C THR A 224 -12.24 -15.24 4.08
N GLN A 225 -12.33 -16.27 4.91
CA GLN A 225 -13.22 -17.41 4.73
C GLN A 225 -14.60 -17.14 5.34
N THR A 226 -14.62 -16.54 6.54
CA THR A 226 -15.85 -16.31 7.32
C THR A 226 -16.35 -14.86 7.30
N ASP A 227 -15.53 -13.97 6.76
CA ASP A 227 -15.66 -12.51 6.82
C ASP A 227 -15.67 -11.95 8.25
N GLU A 228 -15.40 -12.75 9.30
CA GLU A 228 -15.35 -12.30 10.70
C GLU A 228 -14.30 -11.20 10.92
N VAL A 229 -14.65 -10.20 11.73
CA VAL A 229 -13.80 -9.02 11.95
C VAL A 229 -13.42 -8.92 13.41
N THR A 230 -12.12 -8.87 13.65
CA THR A 230 -11.54 -8.59 14.96
C THR A 230 -10.80 -7.26 14.92
N VAL A 231 -10.99 -6.42 15.94
CA VAL A 231 -10.24 -5.17 16.11
C VAL A 231 -9.33 -5.28 17.32
N LYS A 232 -8.03 -5.10 17.12
CA LYS A 232 -7.01 -5.10 18.18
C LYS A 232 -6.47 -3.70 18.34
N VAL A 233 -6.32 -3.24 19.58
CA VAL A 233 -5.85 -1.89 19.89
C VAL A 233 -4.64 -1.98 20.80
N ASP A 234 -3.61 -1.21 20.45
CA ASP A 234 -2.43 -0.99 21.28
C ASP A 234 -2.36 0.47 21.73
N ASN A 235 -2.01 0.71 23.00
CA ASN A 235 -1.96 2.05 23.60
C ASN A 235 -0.53 2.53 23.91
N ARG A 236 0.50 1.88 23.35
CA ARG A 236 1.91 2.26 23.55
C ARG A 236 2.41 3.13 22.41
N CYS A 237 1.92 2.90 21.19
CA CYS A 237 2.44 3.56 20.00
C CYS A 237 1.36 4.26 19.18
N GLY A 238 1.57 5.57 18.95
CA GLY A 238 0.67 6.41 18.19
C GLY A 238 0.90 6.27 16.70
N TRP A 239 -0.20 6.15 15.95
CA TRP A 239 -0.17 6.19 14.48
C TRP A 239 0.76 5.16 13.85
N ALA A 240 0.94 4.01 14.51
CA ALA A 240 1.79 2.91 14.10
C ALA A 240 1.07 2.04 13.07
N ARG A 241 1.02 2.51 11.83
CA ARG A 241 0.15 1.93 10.80
C ARG A 241 0.87 1.36 9.59
N ASP A 242 2.19 1.52 9.51
CA ASP A 242 2.97 0.93 8.42
C ASP A 242 3.64 -0.35 8.91
N GLY A 243 3.22 -1.47 8.33
CA GLY A 243 3.56 -2.80 8.80
C GLY A 243 4.49 -3.54 7.85
N VAL A 244 5.43 -4.30 8.41
CA VAL A 244 6.27 -5.24 7.66
C VAL A 244 6.27 -6.59 8.33
N LYS A 245 5.99 -7.64 7.55
CA LYS A 245 6.10 -9.03 7.99
C LYS A 245 7.56 -9.42 8.06
N HIS A 246 7.95 -10.02 9.17
CA HIS A 246 9.31 -10.46 9.42
C HIS A 246 9.43 -11.99 9.31
N THR A 247 10.66 -12.48 9.19
CA THR A 247 10.97 -13.91 9.05
C THR A 247 10.71 -14.72 10.32
N ASP A 248 10.52 -14.06 11.47
CA ASP A 248 10.07 -14.69 12.72
C ASP A 248 8.55 -14.96 12.75
N GLY A 249 7.82 -14.62 11.69
CA GLY A 249 6.38 -14.77 11.58
C GLY A 249 5.57 -13.62 12.19
N LYS A 250 6.23 -12.63 12.81
CA LYS A 250 5.61 -11.45 13.41
C LYS A 250 5.44 -10.33 12.38
N ILE A 251 4.64 -9.33 12.74
CA ILE A 251 4.46 -8.11 11.96
C ILE A 251 4.88 -6.92 12.82
N TYR A 252 5.82 -6.13 12.32
CA TYR A 252 6.31 -4.92 12.98
C TYR A 252 5.56 -3.73 12.40
N TYR A 253 4.96 -2.91 13.25
CA TYR A 253 4.23 -1.69 12.86
C TYR A 253 4.92 -0.47 13.43
N ALA A 254 5.27 0.49 12.57
CA ALA A 254 5.93 1.73 12.96
C ALA A 254 5.05 2.96 12.75
N THR A 255 5.30 4.01 13.54
CA THR A 255 4.68 5.33 13.36
C THR A 255 4.92 5.86 11.94
N GLU A 256 3.83 6.20 11.25
CA GLU A 256 3.88 6.78 9.90
C GLU A 256 4.33 8.25 9.92
N SER A 257 4.80 8.76 8.78
CA SER A 257 5.35 10.13 8.64
C SER A 257 4.44 11.27 9.12
N LEU A 258 3.11 11.14 9.07
CA LEU A 258 2.20 12.12 9.71
C LEU A 258 2.35 12.14 11.23
N GLY A 259 2.41 10.98 11.88
CA GLY A 259 2.58 10.87 13.32
C GLY A 259 3.92 11.44 13.76
N SER A 260 4.99 11.08 13.04
CA SER A 260 6.32 11.63 13.26
C SER A 260 6.40 13.13 12.97
N GLY A 261 5.69 13.61 11.96
CA GLY A 261 5.54 15.04 11.67
C GLY A 261 4.77 15.78 12.77
N ALA A 262 3.71 15.18 13.33
CA ALA A 262 2.98 15.75 14.46
C ALA A 262 3.85 15.82 15.72
N HIS A 263 4.70 14.80 15.95
CA HIS A 263 5.71 14.82 17.01
C HIS A 263 6.71 15.96 16.82
N PHE A 264 7.24 16.14 15.61
CA PHE A 264 8.14 17.25 15.29
C PHE A 264 7.50 18.62 15.62
N VAL A 265 6.24 18.80 15.25
CA VAL A 265 5.50 20.05 15.41
C VAL A 265 5.02 20.29 16.84
N SER A 266 4.67 19.23 17.58
CA SER A 266 3.98 19.32 18.87
C SER A 266 4.32 18.12 19.77
N PRO A 267 5.58 18.01 20.22
CA PRO A 267 6.05 16.85 21.01
C PRO A 267 5.38 16.75 22.39
N GLY A 268 4.73 17.82 22.87
CA GLY A 268 3.97 17.81 24.13
C GLY A 268 2.60 17.14 24.05
N THR A 269 2.01 17.01 22.85
CA THR A 269 0.70 16.36 22.63
C THR A 269 0.78 15.11 21.77
N THR A 270 1.95 14.84 21.20
CA THR A 270 2.23 13.66 20.38
C THR A 270 3.49 12.97 20.87
N GLY A 271 3.38 11.70 21.27
CA GLY A 271 4.50 10.89 21.74
C GLY A 271 5.57 10.65 20.66
N ALA A 272 6.76 10.22 21.09
CA ALA A 272 7.85 9.90 20.18
C ALA A 272 7.44 8.78 19.20
N PRO A 273 7.88 8.84 17.93
CA PRO A 273 7.67 7.77 16.96
C PRO A 273 8.23 6.45 17.46
N CYS A 274 7.49 5.38 17.25
CA CYS A 274 7.77 4.08 17.85
C CYS A 274 7.43 2.94 16.91
N MET A 275 7.80 1.73 17.34
CA MET A 275 7.48 0.47 16.69
C MET A 275 6.90 -0.50 17.72
N VAL A 276 5.82 -1.18 17.34
CA VAL A 276 5.17 -2.26 18.09
C VAL A 276 5.15 -3.51 17.23
N ARG A 277 4.94 -4.67 17.86
CA ARG A 277 4.93 -5.95 17.18
C ARG A 277 3.62 -6.69 17.43
N PHE A 278 3.07 -7.27 16.37
CA PHE A 278 1.89 -8.11 16.38
C PHE A 278 2.25 -9.54 16.02
N ASP A 279 1.63 -10.50 16.69
CA ASP A 279 1.78 -11.92 16.44
C ASP A 279 0.53 -12.52 15.83
N PRO A 280 0.52 -12.81 14.52
CA PRO A 280 -0.60 -13.46 13.88
C PRO A 280 -0.92 -14.85 14.45
N ALA A 281 0.06 -15.57 15.02
CA ALA A 281 -0.18 -16.91 15.55
C ALA A 281 -1.01 -16.89 16.85
N THR A 282 -0.96 -15.80 17.61
CA THR A 282 -1.73 -15.63 18.85
C THR A 282 -2.86 -14.62 18.70
N GLY A 283 -2.85 -13.81 17.64
CA GLY A 283 -3.82 -12.75 17.41
C GLY A 283 -3.65 -11.55 18.33
N GLU A 284 -2.46 -11.36 18.92
CA GLU A 284 -2.21 -10.32 19.93
C GLU A 284 -0.99 -9.44 19.61
N PHE A 285 -0.98 -8.24 20.18
CA PHE A 285 0.24 -7.44 20.26
C PHE A 285 1.19 -8.01 21.32
N ASP A 286 2.47 -8.15 20.97
CA ASP A 286 3.51 -8.56 21.90
C ASP A 286 3.81 -7.45 22.92
N ALA A 287 4.34 -7.80 24.09
CA ALA A 287 4.81 -6.81 25.08
C ALA A 287 6.02 -5.99 24.60
N TRP A 288 6.67 -6.38 23.50
CA TRP A 288 7.79 -5.65 22.89
C TRP A 288 7.32 -4.34 22.24
N SER A 289 8.09 -3.27 22.46
CA SER A 289 7.95 -1.97 21.79
C SER A 289 9.25 -1.19 21.91
N THR A 290 9.54 -0.31 20.95
CA THR A 290 10.72 0.57 20.98
C THR A 290 10.41 1.93 20.35
N THR A 291 11.20 2.96 20.66
CA THR A 291 11.17 4.24 19.94
C THR A 291 12.07 4.16 18.70
N LEU A 292 11.66 4.78 17.59
CA LEU A 292 12.38 4.65 16.31
C LEU A 292 13.76 5.32 16.33
N ASP A 293 13.91 6.39 17.11
CA ASP A 293 15.17 7.13 17.27
C ASP A 293 16.26 6.33 18.01
N SER A 294 15.87 5.37 18.87
CA SER A 294 16.80 4.60 19.71
C SER A 294 17.76 3.69 18.95
N PHE A 295 17.51 3.44 17.67
CA PHE A 295 18.29 2.50 16.86
C PHE A 295 18.74 3.07 15.51
N ILE A 296 18.65 4.39 15.31
CA ILE A 296 19.21 5.09 14.15
C ILE A 296 20.73 5.21 14.33
N ASN A 297 21.51 4.75 13.35
CA ASN A 297 22.97 4.79 13.38
C ASN A 297 23.56 5.18 12.01
N PRO A 298 24.31 6.29 11.90
CA PRO A 298 24.62 7.26 12.96
C PRO A 298 23.41 8.11 13.31
N GLY A 299 22.94 8.05 14.56
CA GLY A 299 21.88 8.92 15.05
C GLY A 299 22.45 10.26 15.51
N THR A 300 21.76 11.35 15.19
CA THR A 300 21.97 12.67 15.79
C THR A 300 20.78 13.03 16.67
N GLU A 301 21.02 13.90 17.66
CA GLU A 301 19.96 14.31 18.59
C GLU A 301 18.80 14.97 17.85
N GLY A 302 17.63 14.34 17.92
CA GLY A 302 16.41 14.82 17.28
C GLY A 302 16.19 14.30 15.86
N ASP A 303 16.97 13.33 15.37
CA ASP A 303 16.55 12.59 14.18
C ASP A 303 15.19 11.92 14.42
N ILE A 304 14.28 12.14 13.46
CA ILE A 304 12.91 11.62 13.54
C ILE A 304 12.74 10.59 12.45
N ALA A 305 12.64 9.32 12.85
CA ALA A 305 12.26 8.24 11.95
C ALA A 305 10.74 8.08 11.85
N ALA A 306 10.31 7.48 10.76
CA ALA A 306 8.92 7.21 10.43
C ALA A 306 8.82 6.12 9.36
N MET A 307 7.58 5.73 9.04
CA MET A 307 7.19 4.99 7.82
C MET A 307 8.05 3.74 7.59
N LEU A 308 7.59 2.61 8.09
CA LEU A 308 8.24 1.32 7.85
C LEU A 308 7.77 0.73 6.52
N LEU A 309 8.72 0.54 5.61
CA LEU A 309 8.51 -0.01 4.28
C LEU A 309 9.09 -1.42 4.20
N PRO A 310 8.48 -2.33 3.42
CA PRO A 310 9.01 -3.67 3.20
C PRO A 310 10.43 -3.64 2.63
N GLY A 311 11.25 -4.63 2.99
CA GLY A 311 12.59 -4.81 2.44
C GLY A 311 12.89 -6.29 2.19
N ALA A 312 14.17 -6.60 2.00
CA ALA A 312 14.64 -7.98 1.91
C ALA A 312 14.28 -8.79 3.18
N PRO A 313 14.33 -10.14 3.15
CA PRO A 313 13.96 -10.95 4.31
C PRO A 313 14.73 -10.55 5.57
N GLY A 314 14.01 -10.31 6.67
CA GLY A 314 14.59 -9.87 7.94
C GLY A 314 14.80 -8.35 8.06
N LYS A 315 14.50 -7.58 7.00
CA LYS A 315 14.79 -6.16 6.90
C LYS A 315 13.55 -5.36 6.47
N GLY A 316 13.65 -4.05 6.64
CA GLY A 316 12.74 -3.07 6.08
C GLY A 316 13.49 -1.78 5.76
N TYR A 317 12.75 -0.73 5.42
CA TYR A 317 13.28 0.61 5.31
C TYR A 317 12.48 1.59 6.17
N LEU A 318 13.16 2.55 6.78
CA LEU A 318 12.55 3.68 7.47
C LEU A 318 12.78 4.96 6.67
N ARG A 319 11.85 5.90 6.79
CA ARG A 319 12.08 7.30 6.41
C ARG A 319 12.64 8.04 7.61
N VAL A 320 13.77 8.72 7.43
CA VAL A 320 14.39 9.56 8.47
C VAL A 320 14.39 11.00 8.01
N MET A 321 13.81 11.87 8.83
CA MET A 321 13.67 13.30 8.58
C MET A 321 15.01 14.02 8.78
N ASN A 322 15.43 14.81 7.79
CA ASN A 322 16.42 15.86 7.98
C ASN A 322 15.78 17.01 8.76
N LYS A 323 16.01 17.02 10.08
CA LYS A 323 15.42 18.00 11.00
C LYS A 323 15.77 19.45 10.64
N ALA A 324 17.01 19.74 10.21
CA ALA A 324 17.42 21.10 9.90
C ALA A 324 16.65 21.68 8.70
N ALA A 325 16.44 20.86 7.67
CA ALA A 325 15.62 21.23 6.52
C ALA A 325 14.15 21.44 6.91
N ALA A 326 13.58 20.53 7.70
CA ALA A 326 12.22 20.65 8.20
C ALA A 326 12.03 21.89 9.11
N GLN A 327 13.01 22.18 9.98
CA GLN A 327 13.01 23.36 10.85
C GLN A 327 13.05 24.66 10.05
N SER A 328 13.87 24.72 9.00
CA SER A 328 13.92 25.89 8.12
C SER A 328 12.56 26.17 7.46
N ALA A 329 11.85 25.11 7.04
CA ALA A 329 10.50 25.23 6.47
C ALA A 329 9.46 25.65 7.52
N TRP A 330 9.57 25.11 8.74
CA TRP A 330 8.74 25.50 9.89
C TRP A 330 8.90 26.98 10.23
N ASP A 331 10.15 27.44 10.41
CA ASP A 331 10.45 28.83 10.77
C ASP A 331 9.93 29.81 9.71
N ALA A 332 10.09 29.46 8.43
CA ALA A 332 9.54 30.24 7.31
C ALA A 332 8.00 30.24 7.26
N ALA A 333 7.33 29.20 7.74
CA ALA A 333 5.87 29.18 7.86
C ALA A 333 5.41 30.06 9.03
N VAL A 334 6.06 29.95 10.19
CA VAL A 334 5.79 30.79 11.37
C VAL A 334 5.99 32.26 11.06
N ALA A 335 7.12 32.64 10.46
CA ALA A 335 7.41 34.03 10.09
C ALA A 335 6.41 34.62 9.07
N ALA A 336 5.77 33.75 8.27
CA ALA A 336 4.75 34.13 7.30
C ALA A 336 3.31 33.92 7.82
N GLU A 337 3.14 33.59 9.11
CA GLU A 337 1.85 33.30 9.74
C GLU A 337 1.02 32.22 9.00
N ARG A 338 1.72 31.27 8.35
CA ARG A 338 1.09 30.18 7.61
C ARG A 338 0.88 28.95 8.51
N PRO A 339 -0.26 28.25 8.41
CA PRO A 339 -0.46 26.98 9.09
C PRO A 339 0.63 25.97 8.73
N PHE A 340 1.20 25.33 9.75
CA PHE A 340 2.10 24.20 9.62
C PHE A 340 1.75 23.15 10.66
N ASN A 341 1.48 21.91 10.25
CA ASN A 341 1.15 20.81 11.16
C ASN A 341 1.85 19.51 10.74
N GLY A 342 1.47 18.38 11.34
CA GLY A 342 2.07 17.08 11.02
C GLY A 342 1.92 16.69 9.54
N GLN A 343 0.85 17.13 8.86
CA GLN A 343 0.68 16.92 7.43
C GLN A 343 1.75 17.66 6.61
N ASN A 344 2.07 18.91 6.96
CA ASN A 344 3.12 19.68 6.28
C ASN A 344 4.51 19.05 6.52
N ALA A 345 4.79 18.69 7.79
CA ALA A 345 6.03 18.00 8.17
C ALA A 345 6.23 16.66 7.41
N ALA A 346 5.14 15.92 7.17
CA ALA A 346 5.17 14.62 6.52
C ALA A 346 5.47 14.67 5.00
N VAL A 347 5.11 15.76 4.32
CA VAL A 347 5.15 15.81 2.84
C VAL A 347 6.31 16.61 2.25
N GLY A 348 7.12 17.29 3.06
CA GLY A 348 8.27 18.03 2.55
C GLY A 348 9.42 17.13 2.09
N ALA A 349 10.25 17.64 1.18
CA ALA A 349 11.37 16.92 0.57
C ALA A 349 12.61 16.87 1.50
N TRP A 350 12.45 16.28 2.68
CA TRP A 350 13.52 16.15 3.68
C TRP A 350 13.61 14.74 4.28
N TRP A 351 12.93 13.75 3.70
CA TRP A 351 12.94 12.38 4.20
C TRP A 351 13.89 11.51 3.39
N SER A 352 14.90 10.96 4.06
CA SER A 352 15.87 10.02 3.48
C SER A 352 15.51 8.58 3.81
N LEU A 353 15.93 7.63 2.97
CA LEU A 353 15.68 6.22 3.18
C LEU A 353 16.82 5.56 3.96
N TRP A 354 16.47 4.80 4.99
CA TRP A 354 17.40 4.08 5.86
C TRP A 354 17.01 2.61 5.91
N GLU A 355 17.96 1.70 5.74
CA GLU A 355 17.70 0.27 5.88
C GLU A 355 17.66 -0.08 7.36
N VAL A 356 16.63 -0.82 7.79
CA VAL A 356 16.47 -1.31 9.16
C VAL A 356 16.52 -2.83 9.21
N THR A 357 17.35 -3.38 10.10
CA THR A 357 17.24 -4.77 10.51
C THR A 357 16.10 -4.89 11.52
N LEU A 358 15.15 -5.79 11.27
CA LEU A 358 14.02 -6.04 12.17
C LEU A 358 14.35 -7.17 13.16
N GLY A 359 13.57 -7.29 14.23
CA GLY A 359 13.82 -8.22 15.33
C GLY A 359 13.80 -7.56 16.70
N ASP A 360 14.28 -8.28 17.71
CA ASP A 360 14.28 -7.80 19.10
C ASP A 360 15.23 -6.61 19.35
N ALA A 361 16.30 -6.50 18.55
CA ALA A 361 17.30 -5.44 18.61
C ALA A 361 17.50 -4.81 17.22
N PRO A 362 16.55 -3.97 16.77
CA PRO A 362 16.65 -3.36 15.45
C PRO A 362 17.85 -2.42 15.35
N THR A 363 18.34 -2.22 14.14
CA THR A 363 19.38 -1.22 13.81
C THR A 363 19.05 -0.61 12.45
N ALA A 364 19.13 0.71 12.33
CA ALA A 364 18.85 1.42 11.09
C ALA A 364 20.08 2.20 10.61
N THR A 365 20.42 2.10 9.32
CA THR A 365 21.56 2.80 8.71
C THR A 365 21.18 3.49 7.40
N PRO A 366 21.83 4.61 7.04
CA PRO A 366 21.49 5.32 5.81
C PRO A 366 21.74 4.45 4.58
N VAL A 367 20.82 4.47 3.62
CA VAL A 367 21.08 3.88 2.30
C VAL A 367 21.85 4.91 1.46
N VAL A 368 23.09 4.60 1.12
CA VAL A 368 23.96 5.48 0.32
C VAL A 368 23.95 5.05 -1.13
N ARG A 369 23.25 5.82 -1.98
CA ARG A 369 23.20 5.64 -3.45
C ARG A 369 23.06 7.00 -4.13
N ASP A 370 23.68 7.15 -5.30
CA ASP A 370 23.65 8.42 -6.06
C ASP A 370 22.26 8.75 -6.64
N ASP A 371 21.40 7.74 -6.82
CA ASP A 371 20.04 7.91 -7.33
C ASP A 371 18.99 8.17 -6.22
N LEU A 372 19.38 8.10 -4.95
CA LEU A 372 18.53 8.43 -3.81
C LEU A 372 18.64 9.91 -3.45
N VAL A 373 17.50 10.59 -3.47
CA VAL A 373 17.36 11.98 -3.02
C VAL A 373 16.35 12.04 -1.89
N PRO A 374 16.41 13.04 -0.99
CA PRO A 374 15.34 13.27 -0.04
C PRO A 374 14.01 13.46 -0.76
N THR A 375 12.98 12.74 -0.31
CA THR A 375 11.62 12.84 -0.86
C THR A 375 10.65 13.26 0.23
N ASN A 376 9.36 13.25 -0.11
CA ASN A 376 8.32 13.25 0.91
C ASN A 376 8.44 12.02 1.83
N GLY A 377 7.88 12.13 3.04
CA GLY A 377 7.86 11.03 4.01
C GLY A 377 6.70 10.06 3.77
N ARG A 378 5.68 10.51 3.04
CA ARG A 378 4.54 9.70 2.63
C ARG A 378 4.87 8.84 1.44
N THR A 379 4.80 7.54 1.60
CA THR A 379 4.86 6.63 0.48
C THR A 379 3.65 5.73 0.50
N ILE A 380 3.14 5.43 -0.70
CA ILE A 380 1.98 4.57 -0.91
C ILE A 380 2.50 3.39 -1.74
N PRO A 381 3.11 2.36 -1.11
CA PRO A 381 3.61 1.21 -1.84
C PRO A 381 2.52 0.59 -2.69
N GLN A 382 2.82 0.28 -3.95
CA GLN A 382 1.89 -0.29 -4.92
C GLN A 382 2.30 -1.72 -5.24
N ASN A 383 1.35 -2.64 -5.32
CA ASN A 383 1.62 -4.00 -5.76
C ASN A 383 0.95 -4.26 -7.11
N PRO A 384 1.63 -4.00 -8.23
CA PRO A 384 1.13 -4.33 -9.55
C PRO A 384 1.07 -5.85 -9.84
N GLY A 385 1.64 -6.73 -9.00
CA GLY A 385 1.51 -8.18 -9.11
C GLY A 385 2.81 -8.96 -8.84
N GLU A 386 3.93 -8.51 -9.42
CA GLU A 386 5.21 -9.25 -9.40
C GLU A 386 6.29 -8.57 -8.56
N LEU A 387 6.20 -7.25 -8.43
CA LEU A 387 7.16 -6.40 -7.74
C LEU A 387 6.39 -5.45 -6.83
N LEU A 388 7.04 -5.01 -5.75
CA LEU A 388 6.55 -3.90 -4.97
C LEU A 388 7.11 -2.60 -5.57
N VAL A 389 6.24 -1.67 -5.94
CA VAL A 389 6.68 -0.36 -6.44
C VAL A 389 6.57 0.66 -5.32
N LEU A 390 7.68 1.34 -5.07
CA LEU A 390 7.79 2.47 -4.17
C LEU A 390 7.72 3.77 -4.99
N PRO A 391 6.57 4.46 -5.02
CA PRO A 391 6.46 5.74 -5.70
C PRO A 391 7.22 6.82 -4.90
N GLU A 392 8.17 7.47 -5.56
CA GLU A 392 8.93 8.59 -5.04
C GLU A 392 8.40 9.87 -5.67
N PHE A 393 7.73 10.71 -4.88
CA PHE A 393 7.29 12.01 -5.36
C PHE A 393 8.48 12.98 -5.34
N ILE A 394 8.81 13.50 -6.51
CA ILE A 394 9.96 14.37 -6.77
C ILE A 394 9.51 15.68 -7.42
N ASN A 395 10.41 16.66 -7.51
CA ASN A 395 10.16 17.96 -8.14
C ASN A 395 8.89 18.64 -7.60
N ASP A 396 8.82 18.82 -6.29
CA ASP A 396 7.64 19.38 -5.58
C ASP A 396 6.33 18.61 -5.85
N ASN A 397 6.46 17.30 -6.04
CA ASN A 397 5.39 16.37 -6.39
C ASN A 397 4.81 16.57 -7.79
N ALA A 398 5.54 17.23 -8.70
CA ALA A 398 5.16 17.35 -10.11
C ALA A 398 5.41 16.04 -10.90
N GLN A 399 6.20 15.12 -10.35
CA GLN A 399 6.51 13.84 -10.96
C GLN A 399 6.60 12.72 -9.91
N THR A 400 6.34 11.50 -10.34
CA THR A 400 6.56 10.28 -9.58
C THR A 400 7.60 9.42 -10.26
N ARG A 401 8.62 9.03 -9.51
CA ARG A 401 9.62 8.06 -9.95
C ARG A 401 9.32 6.71 -9.32
N PHE A 402 9.24 5.66 -10.12
CA PHE A 402 9.01 4.29 -9.65
C PHE A 402 10.33 3.65 -9.27
N ARG A 403 10.50 3.42 -7.97
CA ARG A 403 11.54 2.54 -7.47
C ARG A 403 10.99 1.14 -7.29
N LEU A 404 11.63 0.19 -7.94
CA LEU A 404 11.23 -1.21 -7.85
C LEU A 404 11.84 -1.84 -6.61
N MET A 405 11.05 -2.56 -5.83
CA MET A 405 11.50 -3.32 -4.68
C MET A 405 11.24 -4.80 -4.90
N SER A 406 12.28 -5.59 -4.71
CA SER A 406 12.22 -7.05 -4.79
C SER A 406 12.00 -7.63 -3.39
N PRO A 407 11.09 -8.60 -3.23
CA PRO A 407 10.95 -9.36 -1.98
C PRO A 407 12.23 -10.08 -1.57
N GLU A 408 13.13 -10.39 -2.51
CA GLU A 408 14.37 -11.14 -2.26
C GLU A 408 15.55 -10.21 -1.95
N THR A 409 15.72 -9.17 -2.77
CA THR A 409 16.92 -8.31 -2.72
C THR A 409 16.66 -6.93 -2.10
N GLY A 410 15.41 -6.59 -1.79
CA GLY A 410 15.04 -5.29 -1.24
C GLY A 410 15.07 -4.18 -2.28
N LEU A 411 15.73 -3.07 -1.95
CA LEU A 411 15.72 -1.83 -2.73
C LEU A 411 16.37 -1.96 -4.11
N GLY A 412 15.57 -1.85 -5.17
CA GLY A 412 16.04 -1.82 -6.55
C GLY A 412 16.22 -0.41 -7.11
N ASP A 413 16.38 -0.35 -8.42
CA ASP A 413 16.59 0.88 -9.18
C ASP A 413 15.28 1.63 -9.44
N ALA A 414 15.44 2.94 -9.57
CA ALA A 414 14.39 3.82 -10.05
C ALA A 414 14.50 3.97 -11.57
N LYS A 415 13.45 3.61 -12.31
CA LYS A 415 13.52 3.53 -13.78
C LYS A 415 12.46 4.34 -14.50
N THR A 416 11.20 4.17 -14.13
CA THR A 416 10.06 4.86 -14.78
C THR A 416 9.73 6.15 -14.07
N VAL A 417 9.48 7.22 -14.83
CA VAL A 417 8.99 8.51 -14.33
C VAL A 417 7.62 8.81 -14.95
N VAL A 418 6.66 9.19 -14.13
CA VAL A 418 5.31 9.55 -14.55
C VAL A 418 5.03 10.99 -14.11
N GLU A 419 4.42 11.79 -14.98
CA GLU A 419 3.94 13.13 -14.63
C GLU A 419 2.86 13.06 -13.53
N GLY A 420 2.96 13.93 -12.53
CA GLY A 420 2.08 13.99 -11.36
C GLY A 420 2.43 13.01 -10.23
N GLN A 421 1.49 12.86 -9.30
CA GLN A 421 1.56 11.95 -8.16
C GLN A 421 0.82 10.65 -8.47
N VAL A 422 1.54 9.57 -8.75
CA VAL A 422 0.94 8.25 -8.96
C VAL A 422 0.44 7.71 -7.62
N ARG A 423 -0.86 7.45 -7.55
CA ARG A 423 -1.56 6.97 -6.34
C ARG A 423 -2.28 5.64 -6.54
N GLY A 424 -2.15 5.05 -7.71
CA GLY A 424 -2.62 3.71 -8.05
C GLY A 424 -1.76 3.15 -9.18
N LEU A 425 -1.32 1.90 -9.07
CA LEU A 425 -0.61 1.18 -10.13
C LEU A 425 -1.01 -0.30 -10.12
N LEU A 426 -1.38 -0.83 -11.28
CA LEU A 426 -1.76 -2.23 -11.45
C LEU A 426 -1.27 -2.76 -12.79
N ARG A 427 -0.73 -3.98 -12.84
CA ARG A 427 -0.51 -4.69 -14.11
C ARG A 427 -1.86 -5.17 -14.63
N ILE A 428 -2.23 -4.76 -15.84
CA ILE A 428 -3.49 -5.12 -16.48
C ILE A 428 -3.31 -6.15 -17.62
N ARG A 429 -2.08 -6.43 -18.05
CA ARG A 429 -1.72 -7.52 -18.96
C ARG A 429 -0.33 -8.04 -18.61
#